data_AF-W7UAW4-F1
#
_entry.id   AF-W7UAW4-F1
#
_cell.length_a   1.000
_cell.length_b   1.000
_cell.length_c   1.000
_cell.angle_alpha   90.00
_cell.angle_beta   90.00
_cell.angle_gamma   90.00
#
_symmetry.space_group_name_H-M   'P 1'
#
loop_
_entity.id
_entity.type
_entity.pdbx_description
1 polymer ?
#
loop_
_entity_poly.entity_id
_entity_poly.type
_entity_poly.pdbx_seq_one_letter_code
_entity_poly.pdbx_strand_id
1 'polypeptide(L)'
;MPTLDERLAAMDMDKSADDGPHLMSRQSTIAHPLEATYGYSFGYAYCARTMRKSVPKYRMPDAPLPANVVKTLIDDEMVLDGTPRMNLATFVTTYMEKECEDLMMEAARKNYIDIDEYPQTYEIQKRCVNILSHLWNAPLGAEEEGTGTSTVGSSEAIMGNRMTSRIW
;
A
#
# COMPACT_ATOMS: atom_id res chain seq x y z
N MET A 1 -38.88 -28.48 40.82
CA MET A 1 -38.95 -27.66 39.60
C MET A 1 -40.42 -27.48 39.25
N PRO A 2 -40.98 -26.26 39.34
CA PRO A 2 -42.35 -25.98 38.89
C PRO A 2 -42.39 -25.87 37.36
N THR A 3 -43.47 -26.35 36.74
CA THR A 3 -43.63 -26.56 35.30
C THR A 3 -44.03 -25.28 34.54
N LEU A 4 -43.72 -25.28 33.23
CA LEU A 4 -43.72 -24.12 32.31
C LEU A 4 -45.06 -23.36 32.16
N ASP A 5 -46.18 -23.90 32.60
CA ASP A 5 -47.51 -23.27 32.43
C ASP A 5 -47.87 -22.23 33.50
N GLU A 6 -47.23 -22.23 34.67
CA GLU A 6 -47.50 -21.25 35.73
C GLU A 6 -46.77 -19.90 35.52
N ARG A 7 -45.88 -19.83 34.52
CA ARG A 7 -45.13 -18.60 34.19
C ARG A 7 -45.77 -17.75 33.10
N LEU A 8 -46.73 -18.29 32.35
CA LEU A 8 -47.42 -17.60 31.26
C LEU A 8 -48.64 -16.79 31.71
N ALA A 9 -49.15 -17.02 32.94
CA ALA A 9 -50.30 -16.30 33.48
C ALA A 9 -49.96 -14.96 34.18
N ALA A 10 -48.67 -14.60 34.29
CA ALA A 10 -48.23 -13.35 34.90
C ALA A 10 -47.97 -12.22 33.87
N MET A 11 -48.34 -12.43 32.60
CA MET A 11 -47.93 -11.55 31.49
C MET A 11 -48.98 -10.58 30.95
N ASP A 12 -50.20 -10.54 31.46
CA ASP A 12 -51.19 -9.55 31.01
C ASP A 12 -51.95 -8.93 32.18
N MET A 13 -52.02 -7.60 32.18
CA MET A 13 -52.68 -6.70 33.15
C MET A 13 -51.74 -6.01 34.15
N ASP A 14 -50.88 -5.10 33.67
CA ASP A 14 -50.84 -3.73 34.22
C ASP A 14 -50.24 -2.75 33.20
N LYS A 15 -51.12 -2.09 32.44
CA LYS A 15 -50.80 -0.87 31.68
C LYS A 15 -51.56 0.26 32.34
N SER A 16 -50.90 1.08 33.14
CA SER A 16 -50.98 2.55 33.05
C SER A 16 -50.25 3.27 34.18
N ALA A 17 -49.48 4.28 33.75
CA ALA A 17 -49.14 5.53 34.45
C ALA A 17 -47.85 5.59 35.30
N ASP A 18 -47.02 6.55 34.85
CA ASP A 18 -46.22 7.51 35.63
C ASP A 18 -44.70 7.26 35.82
N ASP A 19 -43.96 7.74 34.83
CA ASP A 19 -42.94 8.81 34.96
C ASP A 19 -41.66 8.58 35.80
N GLY A 20 -40.60 8.17 35.09
CA GLY A 20 -39.20 8.32 35.50
C GLY A 20 -38.26 7.75 34.43
N PRO A 21 -37.17 8.43 34.03
CA PRO A 21 -36.48 8.13 32.78
C PRO A 21 -35.80 6.76 32.81
N HIS A 22 -36.31 5.87 31.97
CA HIS A 22 -35.73 4.57 31.66
C HIS A 22 -34.27 4.73 31.20
N LEU A 23 -33.42 3.87 31.78
CA LEU A 23 -32.12 3.45 31.26
C LEU A 23 -32.17 3.33 29.72
N MET A 24 -31.74 4.37 29.01
CA MET A 24 -31.18 4.19 27.69
C MET A 24 -29.87 3.43 27.91
N SER A 25 -29.77 2.26 27.28
CA SER A 25 -28.49 1.61 27.08
C SER A 25 -27.51 2.69 26.60
N ARG A 26 -26.36 2.79 27.26
CA ARG A 26 -25.19 3.42 26.66
C ARG A 26 -24.87 2.60 25.41
N GLN A 27 -25.55 2.89 24.30
CA GLN A 27 -24.88 2.90 23.02
C GLN A 27 -23.78 3.93 23.22
N SER A 28 -22.59 3.45 23.55
CA SER A 28 -21.36 4.18 23.28
C SER A 28 -21.37 4.40 21.77
N THR A 29 -22.03 5.48 21.33
CA THR A 29 -21.66 6.15 20.10
C THR A 29 -20.19 6.43 20.30
N ILE A 30 -19.35 5.57 19.72
CA ILE A 30 -17.96 5.90 19.47
C ILE A 30 -18.09 7.15 18.62
N ALA A 31 -17.97 8.30 19.25
CA ALA A 31 -17.75 9.54 18.55
C ALA A 31 -16.48 9.29 17.77
N HIS A 32 -16.64 8.97 16.48
CA HIS A 32 -15.55 9.02 15.53
C HIS A 32 -14.87 10.38 15.75
N PRO A 33 -13.55 10.43 15.96
CA PRO A 33 -12.84 11.68 16.26
C PRO A 33 -12.69 12.53 14.99
N LEU A 34 -13.80 12.77 14.28
CA LEU A 34 -13.90 13.60 13.08
C LEU A 34 -14.21 15.06 13.42
N GLU A 35 -14.51 15.38 14.68
CA GLU A 35 -14.79 16.77 15.13
C GLU A 35 -13.56 17.54 15.63
N ALA A 36 -12.36 16.94 15.65
CA ALA A 36 -11.11 17.68 15.90
C ALA A 36 -10.55 18.39 14.64
N THR A 37 -11.37 18.55 13.60
CA THR A 37 -10.94 18.91 12.23
C THR A 37 -11.02 20.42 11.92
N TYR A 38 -11.23 21.29 12.92
CA TYR A 38 -11.29 22.76 12.74
C TYR A 38 -10.15 23.54 13.41
N GLY A 39 -8.94 22.96 13.42
CA GLY A 39 -7.71 23.62 13.88
C GLY A 39 -6.53 23.55 12.91
N TYR A 40 -6.71 22.94 11.74
CA TYR A 40 -5.73 23.00 10.67
C TYR A 40 -5.93 24.32 9.92
N SER A 41 -5.32 25.39 10.45
CA SER A 41 -4.94 26.51 9.60
C SER A 41 -4.26 25.89 8.37
N PHE A 42 -4.75 26.23 7.18
CA PHE A 42 -4.13 25.93 5.90
C PHE A 42 -2.81 26.71 5.82
N GLY A 43 -1.89 26.38 6.73
CA GLY A 43 -0.59 26.99 6.82
C GLY A 43 0.23 26.39 5.69
N TYR A 44 0.68 27.24 4.79
CA TYR A 44 1.78 26.94 3.88
C TYR A 44 2.84 26.15 4.65
N ALA A 45 3.35 25.05 4.09
CA ALA A 45 4.23 24.13 4.80
C ALA A 45 5.43 24.85 5.45
N TYR A 46 5.95 25.87 4.76
CA TYR A 46 7.03 26.74 5.21
C TYR A 46 6.71 27.63 6.44
N CYS A 47 5.44 27.87 6.75
CA CYS A 47 5.02 28.62 7.94
C CYS A 47 4.85 27.72 9.19
N ALA A 48 4.94 26.39 9.03
CA ALA A 48 4.77 25.48 10.13
C ALA A 48 5.91 25.63 11.16
N ARG A 49 5.57 25.68 12.46
CA ARG A 49 6.58 25.75 13.54
C ARG A 49 7.55 24.57 13.51
N THR A 50 7.15 23.46 12.91
CA THR A 50 7.91 22.22 12.77
C THR A 50 9.06 22.35 11.77
N MET A 51 8.95 23.22 10.75
CA MET A 51 10.05 23.53 9.80
C MET A 51 11.24 24.25 10.45
N ARG A 52 11.07 24.82 11.66
CA ARG A 52 12.18 25.48 12.39
C ARG A 52 13.14 24.48 13.06
N LYS A 53 12.74 23.22 13.18
CA LYS A 53 13.56 22.17 13.80
C LYS A 53 14.15 21.30 12.69
N SER A 54 15.37 20.82 12.90
CA SER A 54 15.99 19.88 11.97
C SER A 54 15.19 18.57 11.92
N VAL A 55 15.17 17.93 10.76
CA VAL A 55 14.52 16.63 10.56
C VAL A 55 15.20 15.58 11.47
N PRO A 56 14.43 14.80 12.27
CA PRO A 56 14.97 13.75 13.11
C PRO A 56 15.71 12.68 12.29
N LYS A 57 16.96 12.38 12.64
CA LYS A 57 17.82 11.45 11.87
C LYS A 57 17.97 10.06 12.46
N TYR A 58 17.80 9.92 13.78
CA TYR A 58 18.21 8.71 14.52
C TYR A 58 17.09 8.09 15.35
N ARG A 59 15.98 8.80 15.55
CA ARG A 59 14.85 8.34 16.36
C ARG A 59 13.54 8.79 15.71
N MET A 60 12.52 7.95 15.87
CA MET A 60 11.15 8.31 15.52
C MET A 60 10.72 9.53 16.36
N PRO A 61 10.09 10.55 15.76
CA PRO A 61 9.57 11.70 16.52
C PRO A 61 8.44 11.28 17.46
N ASP A 62 8.39 11.90 18.65
CA ASP A 62 7.37 11.62 19.67
C ASP A 62 5.97 12.14 19.30
N ALA A 63 5.87 13.08 18.36
CA ALA A 63 4.62 13.67 17.93
C ALA A 63 4.42 13.53 16.41
N PRO A 64 3.18 13.26 15.96
CA PRO A 64 2.88 13.20 14.54
C PRO A 64 3.01 14.58 13.89
N LEU A 65 3.44 14.58 12.64
CA LEU A 65 3.53 15.76 11.78
C LEU A 65 2.48 15.64 10.67
N PRO A 66 1.94 16.77 10.19
CA PRO A 66 0.99 16.73 9.08
C PRO A 66 1.67 16.33 7.77
N ALA A 67 0.99 15.50 6.98
CA ALA A 67 1.54 14.87 5.78
C ALA A 67 2.05 15.89 4.74
N ASN A 68 1.37 17.03 4.59
CA ASN A 68 1.78 18.09 3.65
C ASN A 68 3.14 18.70 4.03
N VAL A 69 3.39 18.94 5.32
CA VAL A 69 4.67 19.49 5.79
C VAL A 69 5.79 18.46 5.63
N VAL A 70 5.51 17.20 5.95
CA VAL A 70 6.49 16.11 5.79
C VAL A 70 6.86 15.91 4.32
N LYS A 71 5.89 15.94 3.41
CA LYS A 71 6.15 15.85 1.97
C LYS A 71 7.09 16.97 1.51
N THR A 72 6.78 18.23 1.85
CA THR A 72 7.64 19.36 1.48
C THR A 72 9.05 19.27 2.08
N LEU A 73 9.17 18.81 3.33
CA LEU A 73 10.49 18.61 3.94
C LEU A 73 11.33 17.56 3.19
N ILE A 74 10.72 16.44 2.81
CA ILE A 74 11.42 15.38 2.06
C ILE A 74 11.74 15.88 0.64
N ASP A 75 10.80 16.57 -0.02
CA ASP A 75 11.03 17.14 -1.34
C ASP A 75 12.23 18.11 -1.30
N ASP A 76 12.32 18.99 -0.30
CA ASP A 76 13.42 19.94 -0.13
C ASP A 76 14.77 19.24 0.12
N GLU A 77 14.78 18.12 0.87
CA GLU A 77 15.99 17.30 1.05
C GLU A 77 16.42 16.61 -0.25
N MET A 78 15.46 16.10 -1.03
CA MET A 78 15.71 15.44 -2.32
C MET A 78 16.18 16.40 -3.42
N VAL A 79 15.94 17.72 -3.30
CA VAL A 79 16.48 18.72 -4.25
C VAL A 79 18.01 18.77 -4.23
N LEU A 80 18.64 18.31 -3.14
CA LEU A 80 20.10 18.20 -3.06
C LEU A 80 20.66 17.04 -3.91
N ASP A 81 19.82 16.11 -4.36
CA ASP A 81 20.24 15.06 -5.27
C ASP A 81 20.49 15.61 -6.68
N GLY A 82 21.46 14.99 -7.38
CA GLY A 82 21.76 15.33 -8.76
C GLY A 82 20.59 15.00 -9.69
N THR A 83 20.35 15.84 -10.71
CA THR A 83 19.29 15.58 -11.68
C THR A 83 19.57 14.29 -12.45
N PRO A 84 18.68 13.28 -12.42
CA PRO A 84 18.91 11.98 -13.06
C PRO A 84 19.21 12.06 -14.55
N ARG A 85 18.62 13.03 -15.27
CA ARG A 85 18.87 13.28 -16.70
C ARG A 85 20.30 13.71 -17.02
N MET A 86 21.02 14.25 -16.03
CA MET A 86 22.42 14.68 -16.18
C MET A 86 23.40 13.62 -15.67
N ASN A 87 22.91 12.50 -15.13
CA ASN A 87 23.76 11.42 -14.67
C ASN A 87 24.18 10.52 -15.84
N LEU A 88 25.39 10.76 -16.36
CA LEU A 88 25.98 9.96 -17.44
C LEU A 88 26.78 8.75 -16.94
N ALA A 89 26.87 8.53 -15.63
CA ALA A 89 27.64 7.44 -15.05
C ALA A 89 26.82 6.15 -14.86
N THR A 90 25.49 6.23 -14.89
CA THR A 90 24.60 5.09 -14.67
C THR A 90 24.17 4.43 -15.98
N PHE A 91 23.96 3.10 -15.93
CA PHE A 91 23.36 2.32 -17.01
C PHE A 91 21.85 2.14 -16.83
N VAL A 92 21.27 2.66 -15.73
CA VAL A 92 19.85 2.57 -15.45
C VAL A 92 19.09 3.62 -16.26
N THR A 93 17.93 3.24 -16.80
CA THR A 93 17.04 4.14 -17.53
C THR A 93 16.53 5.27 -16.62
N THR A 94 16.75 6.52 -17.01
CA THR A 94 16.35 7.73 -16.26
C THR A 94 15.20 8.52 -16.91
N TYR A 95 14.62 8.00 -18.00
CA TYR A 95 13.50 8.60 -18.72
C TYR A 95 12.58 7.53 -19.29
N MET A 96 11.27 7.74 -19.19
CA MET A 96 10.24 6.92 -19.84
C MET A 96 9.12 7.83 -20.35
N GLU A 97 8.28 7.32 -21.25
CA GLU A 97 7.08 8.01 -21.71
C GLU A 97 6.04 8.13 -20.60
N LYS A 98 5.17 9.14 -20.70
CA LYS A 98 4.14 9.43 -19.69
C LYS A 98 3.16 8.26 -19.52
N GLU A 99 2.81 7.60 -20.61
CA GLU A 99 1.92 6.45 -20.62
C GLU A 99 2.50 5.28 -19.80
N CYS A 100 3.83 5.10 -19.85
CA CYS A 100 4.54 4.11 -19.04
C CYS A 100 4.57 4.49 -17.55
N GLU A 101 4.77 5.77 -17.23
CA GLU A 101 4.73 6.28 -15.86
C GLU A 101 3.34 6.10 -15.23
N ASP A 102 2.27 6.44 -15.97
CA ASP A 102 0.90 6.27 -15.53
C ASP A 102 0.59 4.80 -15.26
N LEU A 103 1.00 3.89 -16.15
CA LEU A 103 0.85 2.45 -15.96
C LEU A 103 1.59 1.94 -14.72
N MET A 104 2.81 2.44 -14.45
CA MET A 104 3.57 2.07 -13.26
C MET A 104 2.90 2.55 -11.97
N MET A 105 2.32 3.75 -11.97
CA MET A 105 1.58 4.27 -10.82
C MET A 105 0.31 3.46 -10.53
N GLU A 106 -0.38 2.98 -11.57
CA GLU A 106 -1.52 2.07 -11.42
C GLU A 106 -1.08 0.68 -10.93
N ALA A 107 0.06 0.18 -11.43
CA ALA A 107 0.60 -1.12 -11.07
C ALA A 107 1.25 -1.14 -9.67
N ALA A 108 1.63 0.02 -9.10
CA ALA A 108 2.30 0.11 -7.80
C ALA A 108 1.50 -0.50 -6.63
N ARG A 109 0.18 -0.66 -6.79
CA ARG A 109 -0.71 -1.27 -5.78
C ARG A 109 -0.89 -2.78 -5.97
N LYS A 110 -0.38 -3.35 -7.06
CA LYS A 110 -0.51 -4.77 -7.39
C LYS A 110 0.69 -5.52 -6.84
N ASN A 111 0.43 -6.62 -6.14
CA ASN A 111 1.48 -7.48 -5.62
C ASN A 111 1.82 -8.55 -6.66
N TYR A 112 3.06 -8.60 -7.14
CA TYR A 112 3.46 -9.53 -8.21
C TYR A 112 3.41 -11.01 -7.79
N ILE A 113 3.68 -11.34 -6.53
CA ILE A 113 3.71 -12.73 -6.06
C ILE A 113 2.30 -13.33 -5.90
N ASP A 114 1.27 -12.49 -5.90
CA ASP A 114 -0.13 -12.87 -5.67
C ASP A 114 -0.80 -13.27 -7.00
N ILE A 115 -0.47 -14.47 -7.47
CA ILE A 115 -0.88 -14.96 -8.79
C ILE A 115 -2.40 -15.24 -8.85
N ASP A 116 -3.01 -15.60 -7.72
CA ASP A 116 -4.43 -15.93 -7.65
C ASP A 116 -5.31 -14.67 -7.79
N GLU A 117 -4.87 -13.54 -7.23
CA GLU A 117 -5.53 -12.24 -7.27
C GLU A 117 -5.26 -11.49 -8.58
N TYR A 118 -4.05 -11.65 -9.13
CA TYR A 118 -3.60 -10.93 -10.33
C TYR A 118 -3.12 -11.86 -11.47
N PRO A 119 -3.95 -12.80 -11.95
CA PRO A 119 -3.54 -13.77 -12.96
C PRO A 119 -3.12 -13.09 -14.28
N GLN A 120 -3.71 -11.94 -14.62
CA GLN A 120 -3.37 -11.20 -15.83
C GLN A 120 -1.97 -10.58 -15.77
N THR A 121 -1.50 -10.18 -14.59
CA THR A 121 -0.12 -9.67 -14.41
C THR A 121 0.88 -10.79 -14.68
N TYR A 122 0.58 -12.00 -14.21
CA TYR A 122 1.41 -13.18 -14.46
C TYR A 122 1.44 -13.55 -15.96
N GLU A 123 0.29 -13.51 -16.66
CA GLU A 123 0.26 -13.73 -18.12
C GLU A 123 1.09 -12.72 -18.90
N ILE A 124 1.08 -11.43 -18.50
CA ILE A 124 1.94 -10.41 -19.12
C ILE A 124 3.41 -10.75 -18.92
N GLN A 125 3.80 -11.19 -17.72
CA GLN A 125 5.18 -11.60 -17.45
C GLN A 125 5.60 -12.80 -18.30
N LYS A 126 4.75 -13.83 -18.44
CA LYS A 126 5.02 -14.97 -19.33
C LYS A 126 5.23 -14.55 -20.78
N ARG A 127 4.40 -13.63 -21.28
CA ARG A 127 4.59 -13.05 -22.63
C ARG A 127 5.94 -12.35 -22.77
N CYS A 128 6.36 -11.57 -21.76
CA CYS A 128 7.68 -10.93 -21.76
C CYS A 128 8.81 -11.97 -21.79
N VAL A 129 8.71 -13.05 -21.01
CA VAL A 129 9.69 -14.14 -21.04
C VAL A 129 9.75 -14.78 -22.44
N ASN A 130 8.61 -15.12 -23.03
CA ASN A 130 8.57 -15.71 -24.37
C ASN A 130 9.18 -14.80 -25.44
N ILE A 131 8.89 -13.49 -25.40
CA ILE A 131 9.50 -12.51 -26.31
C ILE A 131 11.03 -12.48 -26.15
N LEU A 132 11.53 -12.49 -24.91
CA LEU A 132 12.98 -12.49 -24.64
C LEU A 132 13.64 -13.82 -25.04
N SER A 133 12.97 -14.95 -24.82
CA SER A 133 13.46 -16.28 -25.23
C SER A 133 13.59 -16.39 -26.74
N HIS A 134 12.61 -15.88 -27.50
CA HIS A 134 12.72 -15.81 -28.96
C HIS A 134 13.79 -14.81 -29.42
N LEU A 135 13.94 -13.66 -28.74
CA LEU A 135 14.98 -12.68 -29.04
C LEU A 135 16.40 -13.27 -28.90
N TRP A 136 16.60 -14.18 -27.94
CA TRP A 136 17.88 -14.87 -27.73
C TRP A 136 18.02 -16.21 -28.48
N ASN A 137 17.12 -16.51 -29.42
CA ASN A 137 17.13 -17.74 -30.23
C ASN A 137 17.19 -19.02 -29.37
N ALA A 138 16.44 -19.06 -28.27
CA ALA A 138 16.30 -20.27 -27.48
C ALA A 138 15.72 -21.41 -28.35
N PRO A 139 16.16 -22.68 -28.17
CA PRO A 139 15.67 -23.82 -28.92
C PRO A 139 14.27 -24.22 -28.44
N LEU A 140 13.29 -23.38 -28.75
CA LEU A 140 11.87 -23.57 -28.41
C LEU A 140 11.07 -23.76 -29.70
N GLY A 141 10.10 -24.68 -29.68
CA GLY A 141 9.08 -24.77 -30.70
C GLY A 141 8.20 -23.51 -30.77
N ALA A 142 7.51 -23.28 -31.89
CA ALA A 142 6.68 -22.08 -32.10
C ALA A 142 5.52 -21.92 -31.09
N GLU A 143 5.16 -22.98 -30.38
CA GLU A 143 4.07 -23.03 -29.39
C GLU A 143 4.60 -23.41 -27.99
N GLU A 144 5.92 -23.46 -27.79
CA GLU A 144 6.52 -23.85 -26.51
C GLU A 144 6.77 -22.62 -25.63
N GLU A 145 6.38 -22.71 -24.37
CA GLU A 145 6.60 -21.66 -23.38
C GLU A 145 8.08 -21.65 -22.94
N GLY A 146 8.72 -20.49 -23.05
CA GLY A 146 10.08 -20.29 -22.59
C GLY A 146 10.17 -20.41 -21.07
N THR A 147 11.13 -21.19 -20.58
CA THR A 147 11.37 -21.28 -19.13
C THR A 147 12.18 -20.07 -18.66
N GLY A 148 11.58 -19.23 -17.82
CA GLY A 148 12.22 -18.06 -17.24
C GLY A 148 11.33 -17.36 -16.22
N THR A 149 11.92 -16.47 -15.42
CA THR A 149 11.18 -15.67 -14.43
C THR A 149 11.65 -14.21 -14.47
N SER A 150 10.76 -13.27 -14.13
CA SER A 150 11.18 -11.90 -13.85
C SER A 150 11.94 -11.83 -12.53
N THR A 151 12.99 -11.01 -12.50
CA THR A 151 13.81 -10.75 -11.31
C THR A 151 13.89 -9.25 -11.07
N VAL A 152 14.15 -8.82 -9.83
CA VAL A 152 14.29 -7.39 -9.51
C VAL A 152 15.51 -6.77 -10.21
N GLY A 153 16.55 -7.57 -10.44
CA GLY A 153 17.73 -7.16 -11.18
C GLY A 153 18.60 -8.33 -11.61
N SER A 154 19.62 -8.04 -12.40
CA SER A 154 20.54 -9.06 -12.95
C SER A 154 21.32 -9.83 -11.88
N SER A 155 21.54 -9.25 -10.70
CA SER A 155 22.20 -9.94 -9.57
C SER A 155 21.42 -11.16 -9.11
N GLU A 156 20.09 -11.06 -9.01
CA GLU A 156 19.19 -12.16 -8.67
C GLU A 156 19.17 -13.21 -9.79
N ALA A 157 19.11 -12.78 -11.06
CA ALA A 157 19.16 -13.69 -12.21
C ALA A 157 20.47 -14.50 -12.26
N ILE A 158 21.63 -13.86 -12.02
CA ILE A 158 22.93 -14.52 -11.99
C ILE A 158 23.01 -15.51 -10.83
N MET A 159 22.52 -15.13 -9.65
CA MET A 159 22.51 -16.00 -8.47
C MET A 159 21.59 -17.21 -8.68
N GLY A 160 20.40 -16.99 -9.26
CA GLY A 160 19.46 -18.06 -9.60
C GLY A 160 20.08 -19.06 -10.58
N ASN A 161 20.73 -18.58 -11.64
CA ASN A 161 21.42 -19.45 -12.58
C ASN A 161 22.54 -20.27 -11.89
N ARG A 162 23.34 -19.62 -11.04
CA ARG A 162 24.42 -20.28 -10.29
C ARG A 162 23.90 -21.37 -9.34
N MET A 163 22.71 -21.22 -8.78
CA MET A 163 22.07 -22.25 -7.97
C MET A 163 21.68 -23.46 -8.83
N THR A 164 21.06 -23.21 -9.98
CA THR A 164 20.64 -24.28 -10.90
C THR A 164 21.83 -25.07 -11.47
N SER A 165 22.94 -24.41 -11.81
CA SER A 165 24.17 -25.08 -12.28
C SER A 165 24.90 -25.91 -11.22
N ARG A 166 24.45 -25.89 -9.97
CA ARG A 166 25.06 -26.63 -8.84
C ARG A 166 24.23 -27.83 -8.39
N ILE A 167 23.02 -27.96 -8.91
CA ILE A 167 22.06 -29.02 -8.59
C ILE A 167 21.94 -30.00 -9.78
N TRP A 168 22.52 -29.65 -10.93
CA TRP A 168 22.63 -30.49 -12.13
C TRP A 168 24.07 -30.81 -12.47
#